data_AF-A0A0C9Z903-F1
#
_entry.id   AF-A0A0C9Z903-F1
#
_cell.length_a   1.000
_cell.length_b   1.000
_cell.length_c   1.000
_cell.angle_alpha   90.00
_cell.angle_beta   90.00
_cell.angle_gamma   90.00
#
_symmetry.space_group_name_H-M   'P 1'
#
loop_
_entity.id
_entity.type
_entity.pdbx_description
1 polymer ?
#
loop_
_entity_poly.entity_id
_entity_poly.type
_entity_poly.pdbx_seq_one_letter_code
_entity_poly.pdbx_strand_id
1 'polypeptide(L)'
;MSHHCQTSTSTIAAQHEHKGGFCPVVGDTHAYCPHHKGDSRSPCPALNALANHGYLPRDGKNISVFGLIRALVEGYGLSTTLALLLSIGAVFILGQFRKISLADLARHNLIEHDASLFHRDARKGQEGDITNLAESHWRTLRTSVLKGRYMAH
;
A
#
# COMPACT_ATOMS: atom_id res chain seq x y z
N MET A 1 -38.51 -21.57 22.00
CA MET A 1 -37.70 -22.30 20.98
C MET A 1 -36.99 -21.24 20.16
N SER A 2 -35.84 -20.78 20.66
CA SER A 2 -35.14 -19.62 20.10
C SER A 2 -34.04 -20.12 19.17
N HIS A 3 -34.14 -19.72 17.90
CA HIS A 3 -33.17 -20.04 16.85
C HIS A 3 -31.90 -19.22 17.06
N HIS A 4 -30.77 -19.89 17.33
CA HIS A 4 -29.45 -19.27 17.23
C HIS A 4 -28.96 -19.39 15.78
N CYS A 5 -28.99 -18.26 15.06
CA CYS A 5 -28.25 -18.09 13.82
C CYS A 5 -26.78 -17.83 14.19
N GLN A 6 -25.92 -18.84 14.03
CA GLN A 6 -24.48 -18.69 14.27
C GLN A 6 -23.83 -18.04 13.04
N THR A 7 -23.59 -16.74 13.15
CA THR A 7 -22.85 -15.93 12.18
C THR A 7 -21.38 -16.36 12.17
N SER A 8 -21.06 -17.37 11.37
CA SER A 8 -19.70 -17.87 11.15
C SER A 8 -19.01 -17.04 10.07
N THR A 9 -18.66 -15.77 10.35
CA THR A 9 -18.08 -14.88 9.31
C THR A 9 -16.90 -14.03 9.77
N SER A 10 -16.24 -14.37 10.89
CA SER A 10 -15.16 -13.54 11.46
C SER A 10 -13.75 -14.16 11.48
N THR A 11 -13.58 -15.44 11.09
CA THR A 11 -12.26 -16.10 11.17
C THR A 11 -11.53 -16.23 9.81
N ILE A 12 -12.25 -16.26 8.69
CA ILE A 12 -11.65 -16.57 7.37
C ILE A 12 -10.84 -15.40 6.79
N ALA A 13 -11.24 -14.15 7.05
CA ALA A 13 -10.53 -12.97 6.52
C ALA A 13 -9.18 -12.71 7.19
N ALA A 14 -9.00 -13.12 8.45
CA ALA A 14 -7.88 -12.72 9.29
C ALA A 14 -6.63 -13.58 9.16
N GLN A 15 -6.70 -14.76 8.54
CA GLN A 15 -5.57 -15.69 8.43
C GLN A 15 -5.65 -16.43 7.10
N HIS A 16 -5.08 -15.85 6.05
CA HIS A 16 -5.01 -16.53 4.77
C HIS A 16 -3.55 -16.59 4.31
N GLU A 17 -3.05 -17.79 3.99
CA GLU A 17 -1.64 -17.98 3.68
C GLU A 17 -1.37 -17.59 2.22
N HIS A 18 -0.34 -16.77 1.96
CA HIS A 18 0.05 -16.29 0.63
C HIS A 18 0.75 -17.37 -0.23
N LYS A 19 0.22 -18.60 -0.25
CA LYS A 19 0.77 -19.69 -1.06
C LYS A 19 0.37 -19.54 -2.52
N GLY A 20 1.37 -19.50 -3.40
CA GLY A 20 1.18 -19.54 -4.86
C GLY A 20 0.74 -18.23 -5.52
N GLY A 21 0.72 -17.10 -4.80
CA GLY A 21 0.35 -15.78 -5.35
C GLY A 21 -1.16 -15.55 -5.54
N PHE A 22 -1.99 -16.59 -5.34
CA PHE A 22 -3.44 -16.48 -5.40
C PHE A 22 -4.02 -15.81 -4.17
N CYS A 23 -5.12 -15.08 -4.36
CA CYS A 23 -5.98 -14.64 -3.27
C CYS A 23 -6.81 -15.84 -2.79
N PRO A 24 -6.62 -16.35 -1.57
CA PRO A 24 -7.40 -17.48 -1.05
C PRO A 24 -8.86 -17.12 -0.72
N VAL A 25 -9.20 -15.83 -0.66
CA VAL A 25 -10.57 -15.35 -0.42
C VAL A 25 -11.39 -15.33 -1.71
N VAL A 26 -10.79 -14.92 -2.82
CA VAL A 26 -11.48 -14.71 -4.11
C VAL A 26 -11.13 -15.78 -5.15
N GLY A 27 -9.97 -16.43 -5.03
CA GLY A 27 -9.52 -17.50 -5.92
C GLY A 27 -8.80 -17.04 -7.20
N ASP A 28 -8.38 -15.78 -7.28
CA ASP A 28 -7.71 -15.18 -8.45
C ASP A 28 -6.32 -14.62 -8.08
N THR A 29 -5.37 -14.64 -9.04
CA THR A 29 -3.98 -14.17 -8.85
C THR A 29 -3.90 -12.68 -8.58
N HIS A 30 -4.77 -11.88 -9.21
CA HIS A 30 -4.78 -10.42 -9.07
C HIS A 30 -5.96 -9.83 -8.30
N ALA A 31 -6.81 -10.69 -7.75
CA ALA A 31 -7.84 -10.25 -6.82
C ALA A 31 -7.21 -9.55 -5.62
N TYR A 32 -7.92 -8.53 -5.13
CA TYR A 32 -7.58 -7.86 -3.90
C TYR A 32 -7.57 -8.86 -2.74
N CYS A 33 -6.52 -8.80 -1.94
CA CYS A 33 -6.41 -9.53 -0.70
C CYS A 33 -5.79 -8.63 0.36
N PRO A 34 -6.45 -8.46 1.53
CA PRO A 34 -5.90 -7.64 2.60
C PRO A 34 -4.61 -8.27 3.14
N HIS A 35 -3.69 -7.41 3.60
CA HIS A 35 -2.47 -7.88 4.27
C HIS A 35 -2.79 -8.46 5.65
N HIS A 36 -1.88 -9.28 6.18
CA HIS A 36 -1.95 -9.76 7.55
C HIS A 36 -0.80 -9.30 8.41
N LYS A 37 -0.92 -9.62 9.69
CA LYS A 37 0.16 -9.48 10.67
C LYS A 37 1.38 -10.29 10.22
N GLY A 38 2.49 -9.60 9.99
CA GLY A 38 3.76 -10.21 9.55
C GLY A 38 4.09 -9.96 8.09
N ASP A 39 3.13 -9.47 7.29
CA ASP A 39 3.40 -8.97 5.95
C ASP A 39 4.14 -7.63 6.02
N SER A 40 5.04 -7.42 5.07
CA SER A 40 5.83 -6.22 4.92
C SER A 40 5.08 -5.23 4.01
N ARG A 41 5.00 -3.96 4.44
CA ARG A 41 4.39 -2.87 3.67
C ARG A 41 5.29 -1.64 3.73
N SER A 42 5.14 -0.77 2.74
CA SER A 42 5.90 0.45 2.54
C SER A 42 5.05 1.68 2.88
N PRO A 43 5.63 2.87 3.06
CA PRO A 43 4.85 4.12 3.12
C PRO A 43 4.16 4.45 1.78
N CYS A 44 4.58 3.84 0.68
CA CYS A 44 4.02 4.09 -0.64
C CYS A 44 2.68 3.32 -0.83
N PRO A 45 1.54 4.02 -1.01
CA PRO A 45 0.26 3.36 -1.22
C PRO A 45 0.23 2.53 -2.51
N ALA A 46 0.96 2.95 -3.55
CA ALA A 46 1.01 2.25 -4.81
C ALA A 46 1.65 0.84 -4.67
N LEU A 47 2.83 0.76 -4.04
CA LEU A 47 3.49 -0.54 -3.86
C LEU A 47 2.70 -1.47 -2.94
N ASN A 48 2.01 -0.92 -1.95
CA ASN A 48 1.12 -1.70 -1.09
C ASN A 48 -0.07 -2.26 -1.87
N ALA A 49 -0.64 -1.50 -2.80
CA ALA A 49 -1.69 -1.99 -3.68
C ALA A 49 -1.19 -3.12 -4.58
N LEU A 50 0.00 -2.99 -5.20
CA LEU A 50 0.60 -4.07 -6.00
C LEU A 50 0.78 -5.37 -5.20
N ALA A 51 1.20 -5.28 -3.94
CA ALA A 51 1.28 -6.46 -3.06
C ALA A 51 -0.10 -7.03 -2.70
N ASN A 52 -1.07 -6.17 -2.38
CA ASN A 52 -2.44 -6.62 -2.09
C ASN A 52 -3.15 -7.21 -3.32
N HIS A 53 -2.69 -6.90 -4.53
CA HIS A 53 -3.17 -7.45 -5.80
C HIS A 53 -2.23 -8.50 -6.40
N GLY A 54 -1.24 -9.02 -5.65
CA GLY A 54 -0.41 -10.13 -6.10
C GLY A 54 0.52 -9.84 -7.30
N TYR A 55 0.66 -8.58 -7.75
CA TYR A 55 1.69 -8.18 -8.71
C TYR A 55 3.08 -8.22 -8.10
N LEU A 56 3.15 -7.91 -6.80
CA LEU A 56 4.30 -8.22 -5.94
C LEU A 56 3.95 -9.41 -5.04
N PRO A 57 4.97 -10.10 -4.49
CA PRO A 57 4.76 -11.02 -3.38
C PRO A 57 3.83 -10.41 -2.34
N ARG A 58 2.74 -11.11 -2.03
CA ARG A 58 1.68 -10.59 -1.14
C ARG A 58 2.17 -10.36 0.29
N ASP A 59 3.19 -11.11 0.70
CA ASP A 59 3.91 -10.92 1.96
C ASP A 59 4.83 -9.68 1.95
N GLY A 60 5.04 -9.05 0.78
CA GLY A 60 5.83 -7.84 0.61
C GLY A 60 7.33 -8.01 0.89
N LYS A 61 7.85 -9.24 0.78
CA LYS A 61 9.25 -9.58 1.10
C LYS A 61 9.97 -10.14 -0.12
N ASN A 62 11.29 -10.15 -0.06
CA ASN A 62 12.15 -10.82 -1.03
C ASN A 62 11.96 -10.37 -2.50
N ILE A 63 11.60 -9.11 -2.71
CA ILE A 63 11.30 -8.53 -4.02
C ILE A 63 12.61 -8.28 -4.76
N SER A 64 12.74 -8.83 -5.97
CA SER A 64 13.86 -8.53 -6.86
C SER A 64 13.59 -7.25 -7.66
N VAL A 65 14.64 -6.61 -8.15
CA VAL A 65 14.52 -5.41 -9.01
C VAL A 65 13.66 -5.71 -10.25
N PHE A 66 13.89 -6.85 -10.89
CA PHE A 66 13.08 -7.29 -12.03
C PHE A 66 11.62 -7.54 -11.67
N GLY A 67 11.35 -8.10 -10.49
CA GLY A 67 9.98 -8.27 -9.98
C GLY A 67 9.28 -6.94 -9.77
N LEU A 68 10.00 -5.94 -9.26
CA LEU A 68 9.48 -4.58 -9.08
C LEU A 68 9.17 -3.90 -10.43
N ILE A 69 10.07 -3.99 -11.40
CA ILE A 69 9.87 -3.45 -12.76
C ILE A 69 8.63 -4.10 -13.39
N ARG A 70 8.55 -5.43 -13.35
CA ARG A 70 7.42 -6.18 -13.91
C ARG A 70 6.10 -5.77 -13.25
N ALA A 71 6.07 -5.67 -11.93
CA ALA A 71 4.86 -5.28 -11.20
C ALA A 71 4.39 -3.85 -11.55
N LEU A 72 5.32 -2.92 -11.77
CA LEU A 72 4.99 -1.55 -12.19
C LEU A 72 4.44 -1.50 -13.63
N VAL A 73 5.00 -2.30 -14.54
CA VAL A 73 4.52 -2.38 -15.93
C VAL A 73 3.16 -3.08 -16.00
N GLU A 74 3.03 -4.25 -15.39
CA GLU A 74 1.79 -5.06 -15.46
C GLU A 74 0.67 -4.48 -14.60
N GLY A 75 0.98 -4.00 -13.39
CA GLY A 75 -0.04 -3.52 -12.46
C GLY A 75 -0.51 -2.09 -12.69
N TYR A 76 0.34 -1.24 -13.28
CA TYR A 76 0.00 0.17 -13.55
C TYR A 76 0.12 0.59 -15.01
N GLY A 77 0.58 -0.28 -15.91
CA GLY A 77 0.77 0.07 -17.31
C GLY A 77 1.89 1.10 -17.54
N LEU A 78 2.87 1.18 -16.63
CA LEU A 78 3.99 2.11 -16.81
C LEU A 78 4.85 1.71 -18.00
N SER A 79 5.48 2.69 -18.64
CA SER A 79 6.51 2.40 -19.65
C SER A 79 7.70 1.70 -19.00
N THR A 80 8.33 0.78 -19.72
CA THR A 80 9.50 0.02 -19.23
C THR A 80 10.62 0.93 -18.75
N THR A 81 10.86 2.06 -19.44
CA THR A 81 11.88 3.03 -19.07
C THR A 81 11.58 3.68 -17.72
N LEU A 82 10.33 4.09 -17.48
CA LEU A 82 9.94 4.68 -16.20
C LEU A 82 10.02 3.64 -15.06
N ALA A 83 9.52 2.42 -15.31
CA ALA A 83 9.59 1.34 -14.33
C ALA A 83 11.03 0.97 -13.97
N LEU A 84 11.94 0.96 -14.95
CA LEU A 84 13.38 0.75 -14.76
C LEU A 84 13.99 1.85 -13.89
N LEU A 85 13.74 3.11 -14.22
CA LEU A 85 14.28 4.26 -13.47
C LEU A 85 13.83 4.23 -12.01
N LEU A 86 12.54 4.02 -11.76
CA LEU A 86 11.99 3.95 -10.40
C LEU A 86 12.57 2.76 -9.61
N SER A 87 12.70 1.59 -10.25
CA SER A 87 13.18 0.39 -9.58
C SER A 87 14.69 0.43 -9.28
N ILE A 88 15.49 0.93 -10.22
CA ILE A 88 16.93 1.14 -9.99
C ILE A 88 17.14 2.23 -8.94
N GLY A 89 16.38 3.33 -9.02
CA GLY A 89 16.44 4.40 -8.03
C GLY A 89 16.16 3.88 -6.62
N ALA A 90 15.11 3.08 -6.45
CA ALA A 90 14.79 2.46 -5.16
C ALA A 90 15.95 1.62 -4.61
N VAL A 91 16.54 0.76 -5.43
CA VAL A 91 17.66 -0.13 -5.05
C VAL A 91 18.93 0.66 -4.72
N PHE A 92 19.23 1.68 -5.51
CA PHE A 92 20.40 2.53 -5.34
C PHE A 92 20.30 3.31 -4.04
N ILE A 93 19.14 3.93 -3.76
CA ILE A 93 18.89 4.63 -2.50
C ILE A 93 19.06 3.64 -1.35
N LEU A 94 18.41 2.46 -1.41
CA LEU A 94 18.47 1.39 -0.39
C LEU A 94 19.85 0.77 -0.15
N GLY A 95 20.78 0.89 -1.10
CA GLY A 95 22.05 0.15 -1.08
C GLY A 95 21.88 -1.37 -1.07
N GLN A 96 20.69 -1.89 -1.41
CA GLN A 96 20.33 -3.31 -1.34
C GLN A 96 20.14 -3.91 -2.75
N PHE A 97 21.19 -4.50 -3.30
CA PHE A 97 21.24 -4.91 -4.71
C PHE A 97 20.60 -6.28 -5.04
N ARG A 98 20.12 -7.05 -4.05
CA ARG A 98 19.63 -8.42 -4.30
C ARG A 98 18.12 -8.55 -4.13
N LYS A 99 17.63 -8.35 -2.92
CA LYS A 99 16.23 -8.49 -2.58
C LYS A 99 15.88 -7.44 -1.55
N ILE A 100 14.77 -6.75 -1.78
CA ILE A 100 14.25 -5.72 -0.89
C ILE A 100 12.90 -6.17 -0.33
N SER A 101 12.58 -5.75 0.89
CA SER A 101 11.23 -5.85 1.42
C SER A 101 10.56 -4.48 1.34
N LEU A 102 9.23 -4.45 1.22
CA LEU A 102 8.48 -3.17 1.18
C LEU A 102 8.77 -2.27 2.40
N ALA A 103 8.99 -2.86 3.59
CA ALA A 103 9.39 -2.13 4.78
C ALA A 103 10.80 -1.51 4.69
N ASP A 104 11.69 -2.02 3.84
CA ASP A 104 13.01 -1.41 3.64
C ASP A 104 12.89 -0.03 2.98
N LEU A 105 11.88 0.18 2.11
CA LEU A 105 11.58 1.49 1.53
C LEU A 105 11.13 2.51 2.58
N ALA A 106 10.68 2.07 3.75
CA ALA A 106 10.37 2.94 4.88
C ALA A 106 11.62 3.39 5.66
N ARG A 107 12.75 2.66 5.55
CA ARG A 107 13.99 2.95 6.29
C ARG A 107 14.77 4.12 5.69
N HIS A 108 14.34 4.62 4.55
CA HIS A 108 14.93 5.80 3.94
C HIS A 108 14.05 7.02 4.14
N ASN A 109 14.51 7.83 5.10
CA ASN A 109 14.10 9.20 5.42
C ASN A 109 14.18 10.21 4.23
N LEU A 110 14.03 9.77 2.98
CA LEU A 110 14.15 10.59 1.76
C LEU A 110 13.11 10.28 0.66
N ILE A 111 12.26 9.24 0.81
CA ILE A 111 11.00 9.11 0.01
C ILE A 111 9.77 9.28 0.94
N GLU A 112 9.96 9.90 2.10
CA GLU A 112 8.99 10.87 2.62
C GLU A 112 9.57 12.23 2.27
N HIS A 113 9.09 12.83 1.18
CA HIS A 113 9.15 14.27 1.05
C HIS A 113 7.75 14.74 1.46
N ASP A 114 7.67 15.68 2.39
CA ASP A 114 6.48 16.32 2.97
C ASP A 114 5.44 16.74 1.90
N ALA A 115 4.67 15.78 1.41
CA ALA A 115 3.56 15.94 0.46
C ALA A 115 2.71 14.65 0.42
N SER A 116 2.54 13.98 1.55
CA SER A 116 1.56 12.91 1.64
C SER A 116 0.16 13.53 1.54
N LEU A 117 -0.48 13.41 0.39
CA LEU A 117 -1.87 13.85 0.18
C LEU A 117 -2.86 13.20 1.17
N PHE A 118 -2.42 12.15 1.88
CA PHE A 118 -3.22 11.35 2.81
C PHE A 118 -2.63 11.17 4.22
N HIS A 119 -1.48 11.77 4.55
CA HIS A 119 -0.92 11.77 5.91
C HIS A 119 -0.49 13.18 6.30
N ARG A 120 -0.84 13.64 7.51
CA ARG A 120 -0.29 14.88 8.09
C ARG A 120 1.12 14.59 8.62
N ASP A 121 2.06 15.48 8.31
CA ASP A 121 3.41 15.45 8.87
C ASP A 121 3.34 15.48 10.40
N ALA A 122 3.94 14.49 11.04
CA ALA A 122 4.13 14.49 12.49
C ALA A 122 5.23 15.50 12.82
N ARG A 123 4.86 16.76 13.07
CA ARG A 123 5.80 17.71 13.69
C ARG A 123 6.28 17.11 15.00
N LYS A 124 7.60 17.08 15.16
CA LYS A 124 8.31 16.66 16.37
C LYS A 124 7.65 17.29 17.61
N GLY A 125 7.03 16.45 18.46
CA GLY A 125 6.72 16.83 19.84
C GLY A 125 5.26 16.86 20.30
N GLN A 126 4.31 16.18 19.66
CA GLN A 126 2.99 15.97 20.28
C GLN A 126 2.53 14.51 20.17
N GLU A 127 2.84 13.75 21.22
CA GLU A 127 2.14 12.54 21.64
C GLU A 127 0.72 12.97 22.04
N GLY A 128 -0.29 12.64 21.23
CA GLY A 128 -1.66 13.06 21.51
C GLY A 128 -2.67 12.68 20.43
N ASP A 129 -3.19 11.46 20.56
CA ASP A 129 -4.51 10.99 20.08
C ASP A 129 -4.82 11.09 18.56
N ILE A 130 -4.54 9.99 17.86
CA ILE A 130 -4.74 9.80 16.41
C ILE A 130 -6.24 9.59 16.06
N THR A 131 -7.15 9.54 17.04
CA THR A 131 -8.54 9.11 16.79
C THR A 131 -9.53 10.23 16.49
N ASN A 132 -9.17 11.50 16.70
CA ASN A 132 -10.08 12.63 16.49
C ASN A 132 -9.78 13.41 15.21
N LEU A 133 -10.25 12.88 14.08
CA LEU A 133 -10.31 13.62 12.83
C LEU A 133 -11.33 14.76 12.98
N ALA A 134 -10.83 15.99 13.12
CA ALA A 134 -11.67 17.18 13.30
C ALA A 134 -12.65 17.35 12.12
N GLU A 135 -13.94 17.18 12.42
CA GLU A 135 -15.10 17.28 11.52
C GLU A 135 -15.13 18.55 10.64
N SER A 136 -14.43 19.62 11.07
CA SER A 136 -14.30 20.87 10.34
C SER A 136 -13.52 20.75 9.01
N HIS A 137 -12.57 19.81 8.91
CA HIS A 137 -11.79 19.64 7.68
C HIS A 137 -12.56 18.93 6.56
N TRP A 138 -13.46 18.00 6.89
CA TRP A 138 -14.27 17.31 5.88
C TRP A 138 -15.21 18.24 5.13
N ARG A 139 -15.75 19.26 5.81
CA ARG A 139 -16.64 20.25 5.19
C ARG A 139 -15.90 21.13 4.18
N THR A 140 -14.65 21.47 4.47
CA THR A 140 -13.82 22.31 3.59
C THR A 140 -13.37 21.55 2.34
N LEU A 141 -12.99 20.28 2.48
CA LEU A 141 -12.62 19.45 1.33
C LEU A 141 -13.84 19.13 0.46
N ARG A 142 -14.99 18.79 1.06
CA ARG A 142 -16.23 18.54 0.33
C ARG A 142 -16.69 19.75 -0.47
N THR A 143 -16.60 20.95 0.11
CA THR A 143 -16.97 22.19 -0.60
C THR A 143 -16.00 22.56 -1.71
N SER A 144 -14.71 22.20 -1.59
CA SER A 144 -13.72 22.46 -2.64
C SER A 144 -13.86 21.50 -3.82
N VAL A 145 -14.18 20.23 -3.56
CA VAL A 145 -14.47 19.22 -4.60
C VAL A 145 -15.76 19.56 -5.35
N LEU A 146 -16.83 19.91 -4.63
CA LEU A 146 -18.11 20.28 -5.25
C LEU A 146 -18.03 21.59 -6.06
N LYS A 147 -17.06 22.46 -5.76
CA LYS A 147 -16.81 23.70 -6.52
C LYS A 147 -15.89 23.51 -7.73
N GLY A 148 -15.52 22.27 -8.08
CA GLY A 148 -14.78 21.96 -9.31
C GLY A 148 -13.39 22.59 -9.40
N ARG A 149 -12.79 22.98 -8.26
CA ARG A 149 -11.55 23.78 -8.22
C ARG A 149 -10.27 22.93 -8.19
N TYR A 150 -10.30 21.76 -8.83
CA TYR A 150 -9.16 20.85 -8.99
C TYR A 150 -8.82 20.59 -10.46
N MET A 151 -9.09 21.56 -11.34
CA MET A 151 -8.55 21.59 -12.70
C MET A 151 -8.12 23.03 -13.04
N ALA A 152 -6.87 23.15 -13.49
CA ALA A 152 -6.15 24.34 -13.97
C ALA A 152 -5.62 25.31 -12.89
N HIS A 153 -4.31 25.34 -12.66
CA HIS A 153 -3.35 26.00 -13.55
C HIS A 153 -1.94 25.44 -13.39
#